data_AF-A0A165FQG0-F1
#
_entry.id   AF-A0A165FQG0-F1
#
_cell.length_a   1.000
_cell.length_b   1.000
_cell.length_c   1.000
_cell.angle_alpha   90.00
_cell.angle_beta   90.00
_cell.angle_gamma   90.00
#
_symmetry.space_group_name_H-M   'P 1'
#
loop_
_entity.id
_entity.type
_entity.pdbx_description
1 polymer ?
#
loop_
_entity_poly.entity_id
_entity_poly.type
_entity_poly.pdbx_seq_one_letter_code
_entity_poly.pdbx_strand_id
1 'polypeptide(L)'
;CRTGHCFQGAYYKTFVPSENVDCPCGERLQTREHSLRECPRYDAFRDKLRDASHNIVLSEILGTPRGIEALSGFLRKSGAFTKTGEPRAPRAAPVPELEPEDYGGWEVEGGDEEEE
;
A
#
# COMPACT_ATOMS: atom_id res chain seq x y z
N CYS A 1 -5.89 -6.38 -2.34
CA CYS A 1 -7.24 -6.76 -1.86
C CYS A 1 -7.85 -7.96 -2.61
N ARG A 2 -7.13 -9.08 -2.77
CA ARG A 2 -7.74 -10.27 -3.39
C ARG A 2 -8.72 -10.98 -2.44
N THR A 3 -8.35 -11.06 -1.17
CA THR A 3 -9.11 -11.70 -0.08
C THR A 3 -10.21 -10.82 0.53
N GLY A 4 -10.34 -9.56 0.10
CA GLY A 4 -11.29 -8.61 0.68
C GLY A 4 -10.83 -7.92 1.98
N HIS A 5 -9.70 -8.35 2.55
CA HIS A 5 -9.10 -7.72 3.74
C HIS A 5 -8.33 -6.45 3.37
N CYS A 6 -9.01 -5.31 3.39
CA CYS A 6 -8.39 -4.00 3.22
C CYS A 6 -9.30 -2.85 3.68
N PHE A 7 -8.77 -1.63 3.69
CA PHE A 7 -9.50 -0.42 4.07
C PHE A 7 -10.53 -0.07 2.98
N GLN A 8 -11.71 -0.68 3.09
CA GLN A 8 -12.85 -0.43 2.23
C GLN A 8 -14.16 -0.54 3.02
N GLY A 9 -15.18 0.21 2.60
CA GLY A 9 -16.50 0.19 3.23
C GLY A 9 -17.13 -1.19 3.34
N ALA A 10 -17.01 -2.04 2.31
CA ALA A 10 -17.52 -3.42 2.37
C ALA A 10 -16.88 -4.27 3.48
N TYR A 11 -15.59 -4.02 3.80
CA TYR A 11 -14.90 -4.66 4.91
C TYR A 11 -15.37 -4.09 6.25
N TYR A 12 -15.41 -2.76 6.37
CA TYR A 12 -15.86 -2.08 7.59
C TYR A 12 -17.29 -2.45 7.98
N LYS A 13 -18.21 -2.53 7.01
CA LYS A 13 -19.59 -2.97 7.23
C LYS A 13 -19.68 -4.29 8.00
N THR A 14 -18.73 -5.20 7.78
CA THR A 14 -18.74 -6.54 8.40
C THR A 14 -17.89 -6.58 9.68
N PHE A 15 -16.70 -5.98 9.66
CA PHE A 15 -15.68 -6.20 10.69
C PHE A 15 -15.42 -5.00 11.60
N VAL A 16 -15.79 -3.78 11.17
CA VAL A 16 -15.61 -2.55 11.94
C VAL A 16 -16.84 -1.63 11.77
N PRO A 17 -18.02 -1.99 12.30
CA PRO A 17 -19.28 -1.30 11.99
C PRO A 17 -19.34 0.17 12.44
N SER A 18 -18.40 0.60 13.28
CA SER A 18 -18.24 1.99 13.71
C SER A 18 -17.59 2.90 12.66
N GLU A 19 -16.92 2.33 11.65
CA GLU A 19 -16.25 3.08 10.59
C GLU A 19 -17.23 3.46 9.48
N ASN A 20 -16.97 4.59 8.81
CA ASN A 20 -17.78 5.02 7.67
C ASN A 20 -17.56 4.07 6.47
N VAL A 21 -18.66 3.62 5.87
CA VAL A 21 -18.67 2.70 4.73
C VAL A 21 -18.82 3.39 3.38
N ASP A 22 -19.18 4.67 3.38
CA ASP A 22 -19.35 5.49 2.19
C ASP A 22 -17.99 5.74 1.52
N CYS A 23 -17.99 5.79 0.20
CA CYS A 23 -16.83 6.25 -0.54
C CYS A 23 -16.80 7.79 -0.54
N PRO A 24 -15.63 8.43 -0.36
CA PRO A 24 -15.52 9.89 -0.44
C PRO A 24 -15.90 10.50 -1.81
N CYS A 25 -16.09 9.68 -2.86
CA CYS A 25 -16.64 10.14 -4.13
C CYS A 25 -18.18 10.35 -4.10
N GLY A 26 -18.85 9.98 -3.02
CA GLY A 26 -20.31 10.07 -2.85
C GLY A 26 -21.07 8.74 -2.98
N GLU A 27 -20.39 7.64 -3.32
CA GLU A 27 -21.01 6.31 -3.35
C GLU A 27 -21.33 5.81 -1.93
N ARG A 28 -22.53 5.27 -1.71
CA ARG A 28 -23.00 4.86 -0.36
C ARG A 28 -22.32 3.62 0.20
N LEU A 29 -21.64 2.86 -0.63
CA LEU A 29 -20.87 1.72 -0.18
C LEU A 29 -19.63 1.57 -1.03
N GLN A 30 -18.48 1.82 -0.42
CA GLN A 30 -17.21 1.57 -1.08
C GLN A 30 -16.98 0.05 -1.20
N THR A 31 -17.16 -0.46 -2.41
CA THR A 31 -16.83 -1.85 -2.76
C THR A 31 -15.52 -1.91 -3.55
N ARG A 32 -14.95 -3.12 -3.64
CA ARG A 32 -13.81 -3.40 -4.52
C ARG A 32 -14.15 -3.12 -5.98
N GLU A 33 -15.34 -3.53 -6.41
CA GLU A 33 -15.79 -3.31 -7.79
C GLU A 33 -15.88 -1.83 -8.11
N HIS A 34 -16.56 -1.07 -7.25
CA HIS A 34 -16.65 0.39 -7.36
C HIS A 34 -15.25 1.01 -7.44
N SER A 35 -14.36 0.68 -6.49
CA SER A 35 -13.02 1.27 -6.42
C SER A 35 -12.18 1.01 -7.68
N LEU A 36 -12.29 -0.19 -8.26
CA LEU A 36 -11.51 -0.57 -9.45
C LEU A 36 -12.13 -0.07 -10.77
N ARG A 37 -13.46 -0.11 -10.90
CA ARG A 37 -14.16 0.13 -12.18
C ARG A 37 -14.79 1.51 -12.31
N GLU A 38 -15.28 2.09 -11.22
CA GLU A 38 -16.24 3.20 -11.28
C GLU A 38 -15.77 4.48 -10.57
N CYS A 39 -15.18 4.34 -9.38
CA CYS A 39 -14.79 5.44 -8.50
C CYS A 39 -14.01 6.56 -9.21
N PRO A 40 -14.57 7.77 -9.36
CA PRO A 40 -13.92 8.87 -10.08
C PRO A 40 -12.54 9.25 -9.52
N ARG A 41 -12.32 9.05 -8.21
CA ARG A 41 -11.04 9.33 -7.54
C ARG A 41 -9.85 8.60 -8.16
N TYR A 42 -10.08 7.44 -8.77
CA TYR A 42 -9.02 6.60 -9.29
C TYR A 42 -9.00 6.50 -10.82
N ASP A 43 -9.78 7.33 -11.52
CA ASP A 43 -9.93 7.25 -12.99
C ASP A 43 -8.60 7.45 -13.72
N ALA A 44 -7.78 8.42 -13.26
CA ALA A 44 -6.47 8.72 -13.82
C ALA A 44 -5.47 7.56 -13.75
N PHE A 45 -5.73 6.53 -12.94
CA PHE A 45 -4.84 5.37 -12.77
C PHE A 45 -5.40 4.09 -13.40
N ARG A 46 -6.62 4.13 -13.98
CA ARG A 46 -7.27 2.94 -14.57
C ARG A 46 -6.56 2.42 -15.80
N ASP A 47 -5.76 3.25 -16.48
CA ASP A 47 -4.90 2.83 -17.58
C ASP A 47 -4.09 1.58 -17.20
N LYS A 48 -3.53 1.55 -15.98
CA LYS A 48 -2.79 0.39 -15.45
C LYS A 48 -3.62 -0.89 -15.43
N LEU A 49 -4.90 -0.80 -15.08
CA LEU A 49 -5.80 -1.96 -15.07
C LEU A 49 -6.20 -2.35 -16.50
N ARG A 50 -6.44 -1.36 -17.36
CA ARG A 50 -6.78 -1.57 -18.78
C ARG A 50 -5.65 -2.22 -19.57
N ASP A 51 -4.40 -1.95 -19.19
CA ASP A 51 -3.21 -2.62 -19.72
C ASP A 51 -3.26 -4.14 -19.51
N ALA A 52 -3.93 -4.65 -18.46
CA ALA A 52 -4.13 -6.07 -18.23
C ALA A 52 -5.47 -6.61 -18.75
N SER A 53 -6.55 -5.85 -18.57
CA SER A 53 -7.90 -6.20 -19.01
C SER A 53 -8.62 -4.94 -19.46
N HIS A 54 -8.84 -4.77 -20.77
CA HIS A 54 -9.41 -3.56 -21.36
C HIS A 54 -10.73 -3.13 -20.70
N ASN A 55 -11.59 -4.09 -20.36
CA ASN A 55 -12.89 -3.86 -19.73
C ASN A 55 -12.84 -3.99 -18.18
N ILE A 56 -11.65 -4.14 -17.59
CA ILE A 56 -11.40 -4.31 -16.16
C ILE A 56 -12.23 -5.47 -15.60
N VAL A 57 -12.13 -6.64 -16.25
CA VAL A 57 -12.81 -7.85 -15.79
C VAL A 57 -12.18 -8.30 -14.48
N LEU A 58 -12.94 -8.28 -13.38
CA LEU A 58 -12.40 -8.51 -12.03
C LEU A 58 -11.75 -9.90 -11.88
N SER A 59 -12.27 -10.93 -12.53
CA SER A 59 -11.66 -12.27 -12.51
C SER A 59 -10.29 -12.29 -13.20
N GLU A 60 -10.08 -11.50 -14.25
CA GLU A 60 -8.79 -11.38 -14.93
C GLU A 60 -7.81 -10.57 -14.07
N ILE A 61 -8.25 -9.41 -13.56
CA ILE A 61 -7.44 -8.52 -12.71
C ILE A 61 -7.00 -9.23 -11.42
N LEU A 62 -7.87 -10.04 -10.81
CA LEU A 62 -7.60 -10.67 -9.51
C LEU A 62 -7.08 -12.10 -9.62
N GLY A 63 -7.28 -12.75 -10.77
CA GLY A 63 -7.02 -14.18 -10.97
C GLY A 63 -5.81 -14.50 -11.83
N THR A 64 -5.27 -13.55 -12.60
CA THR A 64 -4.13 -13.80 -13.50
C THR A 64 -2.85 -13.11 -13.00
N PRO A 65 -1.65 -13.64 -13.31
CA PRO A 65 -0.39 -12.99 -12.95
C PRO A 65 -0.28 -11.56 -13.50
N ARG A 66 -0.63 -11.37 -14.79
CA ARG A 66 -0.67 -10.05 -15.44
C ARG A 66 -1.65 -9.09 -14.78
N GLY A 67 -2.83 -9.58 -14.42
CA GLY A 67 -3.83 -8.80 -13.68
C GLY A 67 -3.34 -8.38 -12.29
N ILE A 68 -2.68 -9.29 -11.57
CA ILE A 68 -2.12 -9.02 -10.24
C ILE A 68 -1.01 -7.97 -10.31
N GLU A 69 -0.15 -8.03 -11.33
CA GLU A 69 0.89 -7.03 -11.57
C GLU A 69 0.30 -5.65 -11.88
N ALA A 70 -0.68 -5.60 -12.80
CA ALA A 70 -1.43 -4.37 -13.11
C ALA A 70 -2.12 -3.80 -11.86
N LEU A 71 -2.77 -4.64 -11.06
CA LEU A 71 -3.40 -4.25 -9.81
C LEU A 71 -2.36 -3.70 -8.83
N SER A 72 -1.20 -4.34 -8.68
CA SER A 72 -0.11 -3.84 -7.83
C SER A 72 0.32 -2.43 -8.27
N GLY A 73 0.51 -2.20 -9.58
CA GLY A 73 0.83 -0.88 -10.13
C GLY A 73 -0.26 0.16 -9.87
N PHE A 74 -1.53 -0.20 -10.08
CA PHE A 74 -2.67 0.64 -9.77
C PHE A 74 -2.70 1.03 -8.29
N LEU A 75 -2.56 0.08 -7.37
CA LEU A 75 -2.60 0.33 -5.91
C LEU A 75 -1.46 1.24 -5.45
N ARG A 76 -0.24 1.04 -5.97
CA ARG A 76 0.91 1.88 -5.63
C ARG A 76 0.72 3.33 -6.05
N LYS A 77 0.16 3.56 -7.24
CA LYS A 77 -0.01 4.91 -7.80
C LYS A 77 -1.25 5.63 -7.28
N SER A 78 -2.35 4.92 -7.10
CA SER A 78 -3.64 5.50 -6.73
C SER A 78 -3.83 5.68 -5.23
N GLY A 79 -3.16 4.86 -4.40
CA GLY A 79 -3.48 4.81 -2.97
C GLY A 79 -4.81 4.13 -2.65
N ALA A 80 -5.47 3.51 -3.64
CA ALA A 80 -6.71 2.79 -3.38
C ALA A 80 -6.51 1.73 -2.29
N PHE A 81 -7.48 1.65 -1.37
CA PHE A 81 -7.49 0.78 -0.20
C PHE A 81 -6.40 1.04 0.86
N THR A 82 -5.77 2.22 0.86
CA THR A 82 -5.11 2.75 2.06
C THR A 82 -6.15 3.39 2.97
N LYS A 83 -5.80 3.64 4.25
CA LYS A 83 -6.72 4.27 5.21
C LYS A 83 -7.18 5.66 4.77
N THR A 84 -6.35 6.40 4.04
CA THR A 84 -6.64 7.76 3.55
C THR A 84 -7.16 7.78 2.12
N GLY A 85 -6.97 6.70 1.36
CA GLY A 85 -7.19 6.67 -0.08
C GLY A 85 -6.09 7.38 -0.88
N GLU A 86 -4.98 7.74 -0.23
CA GLU A 86 -3.82 8.39 -0.85
C GLU A 86 -2.62 7.41 -0.94
N PRO A 87 -1.69 7.61 -1.89
CA PRO A 87 -0.49 6.78 -2.01
C PRO A 87 0.32 6.76 -0.72
N ARG A 88 0.85 5.59 -0.37
CA ARG A 88 1.66 5.45 0.84
C ARG A 88 2.97 6.21 0.66
N ALA A 89 3.34 7.01 1.66
CA ALA A 89 4.67 7.61 1.72
C ALA A 89 5.76 6.51 1.66
N PRO A 90 6.96 6.83 1.14
CA PRO A 90 8.10 5.93 1.20
C PRO A 90 8.29 5.44 2.64
N ARG A 91 8.43 4.13 2.82
CA ARG A 91 8.70 3.57 4.14
C ARG A 91 10.13 3.94 4.51
N ALA A 92 10.30 4.88 5.44
CA ALA A 92 11.58 5.04 6.12
C ALA A 92 11.86 3.76 6.90
N ALA A 93 13.11 3.28 6.85
CA ALA A 93 13.53 2.28 7.81
C ALA A 93 13.34 2.86 9.22
N PRO A 94 12.87 2.08 10.19
CA PRO A 94 12.97 2.53 11.58
C PRO A 94 14.45 2.82 11.83
N VAL A 95 14.74 3.99 12.40
CA VAL A 95 16.08 4.27 12.90
C VAL A 95 16.29 3.30 14.05
N PRO A 96 17.31 2.42 13.99
CA PRO A 96 17.63 1.59 15.15
C PRO A 96 17.91 2.50 16.35
N GLU A 97 17.14 2.34 17.42
CA GLU A 97 17.49 2.87 18.74
C GLU A 97 18.64 1.99 19.25
N LEU A 98 19.85 2.23 18.76
CA LEU A 98 21.05 1.60 19.31
C LEU A 98 21.46 2.42 20.52
N GLU A 99 21.47 1.79 21.68
CA GLU A 99 22.10 2.35 22.87
C GLU A 99 23.62 2.33 22.65
N PRO A 100 24.40 3.21 23.31
CA PRO A 100 25.87 3.17 23.25
C PRO A 100 26.45 1.78 23.62
N GLU A 101 25.70 1.01 24.41
CA GLU A 101 25.99 -0.36 24.83
C GLU A 101 25.95 -1.38 23.68
N ASP A 102 25.10 -1.13 22.67
CA ASP A 102 24.92 -1.99 21.49
C ASP A 102 26.07 -1.81 20.48
N TYR A 103 26.81 -0.70 20.59
CA TYR A 103 28.02 -0.43 19.83
C TYR A 103 29.18 -1.21 20.45
N GLY A 104 29.20 -2.52 20.20
CA GLY A 104 30.26 -3.42 20.66
C GLY A 104 31.64 -2.77 20.51
N GLY A 105 32.29 -2.50 21.66
CA GLY A 105 33.53 -1.76 21.75
C GLY A 105 34.61 -2.42 20.91
N TRP A 106 35.05 -1.74 19.86
CA TRP A 106 36.31 -2.09 19.20
C TRP A 106 37.40 -1.65 20.18
N GLU A 107 38.08 -2.60 20.81
CA GLU A 107 39.35 -2.32 21.48
C GLU A 107 40.28 -1.74 20.42
N VAL A 108 40.46 -0.42 20.45
CA VAL A 108 41.54 0.22 19.72
C VAL A 108 42.79 -0.15 20.49
N GLU A 109 43.57 -1.13 19.99
CA GLU A 109 44.92 -1.33 20.49
C GLU A 109 45.64 0.03 20.43
N GLY A 110 46.07 0.51 21.59
CA GLY A 110 46.62 1.85 21.75
C GLY A 110 47.84 2.06 20.87
N GLY A 111 47.88 3.25 20.24
CA GLY A 111 49.12 3.92 19.83
C GLY A 111 50.04 4.12 21.05
N ASP A 112 51.33 4.40 20.88
CA ASP A 112 51.84 5.46 20.04
C ASP A 112 53.19 5.14 19.35
N GLU A 113 53.41 5.90 18.29
CA GLU A 113 54.62 6.05 17.49
C GLU A 113 55.73 6.83 18.24
N GLU A 114 56.99 6.44 17.96
CA GLU A 114 58.25 7.22 17.87
C GLU A 114 58.72 8.17 19.01
N GLU A 115 59.97 8.00 19.49
CA GLU A 115 61.06 8.99 19.34
C GLU A 115 62.43 8.51 19.91
N GLU A 116 63.49 8.85 19.16
CA GLU A 116 64.97 8.77 19.33
C GLU A 116 65.75 7.47 19.01
#